data_AF-A0A645FRG9-F1
#
_entry.id   AF-A0A645FRG9-F1
#
_cell.length_a   1.000
_cell.length_b   1.000
_cell.length_c   1.000
_cell.angle_alpha   90.00
_cell.angle_beta   90.00
_cell.angle_gamma   90.00
#
_symmetry.space_group_name_H-M   'P 1'
#
loop_
_entity.id
_entity.type
_entity.pdbx_description
1 polymer ?
#
loop_
_entity_poly.entity_id
_entity_poly.type
_entity_poly.pdbx_seq_one_letter_code
_entity_poly.pdbx_strand_id
1 'polypeptide(L)'
;MLDKILEQTTIAIPASMLEFEVDSTWRRFVSQSGMPEAQILKYLEFQGQSKADFTANWRTDADHKLRVQLIMDKIKDKEAFTVDQSEVDAAAEEQLKEVTDEETRSYYKTMIEDDLKIKKTGEFLLANNSITNGAEIGYEEFMADHQH
;
A
#
# COMPACT_ATOMS: atom_id res chain seq x y z
N MET A 1 7.70 -2.03 1.48
CA MET A 1 7.90 -2.52 0.09
C MET A 1 7.14 -1.64 -0.89
N LEU A 2 5.81 -1.51 -0.72
CA LEU A 2 4.97 -0.60 -1.53
C LEU A 2 5.54 0.83 -1.57
N ASP A 3 6.05 1.29 -0.45
CA ASP A 3 6.66 2.63 -0.23
C ASP A 3 7.80 2.91 -1.23
N LYS A 4 8.75 1.97 -1.39
CA LYS A 4 9.81 2.04 -2.41
C LYS A 4 9.27 2.00 -3.84
N ILE A 5 8.13 1.35 -4.06
CA ILE A 5 7.45 1.34 -5.38
C ILE A 5 6.81 2.71 -5.64
N LEU A 6 6.30 3.41 -4.62
CA LEU A 6 5.74 4.77 -4.74
C LEU A 6 6.79 5.83 -5.06
N GLU A 7 7.95 5.77 -4.39
CA GLU A 7 9.11 6.64 -4.63
C GLU A 7 9.55 6.59 -6.10
N GLN A 8 9.37 5.45 -6.76
CA GLN A 8 9.86 5.15 -8.10
C GLN A 8 8.77 5.14 -9.18
N THR A 9 7.48 5.24 -8.80
CA THR A 9 6.34 5.21 -9.73
C THR A 9 5.66 6.58 -9.82
N THR A 10 5.91 7.32 -10.91
CA THR A 10 5.38 8.68 -11.14
C THR A 10 3.89 8.70 -11.53
N ILE A 11 3.01 8.27 -10.63
CA ILE A 11 1.55 8.43 -10.77
C ILE A 11 1.14 9.80 -10.22
N ALA A 12 0.58 10.63 -11.10
CA ALA A 12 -0.04 11.90 -10.71
C ALA A 12 -1.46 11.66 -10.22
N ILE A 13 -1.72 11.94 -8.94
CA ILE A 13 -3.08 11.93 -8.37
C ILE A 13 -3.86 13.15 -8.89
N PRO A 14 -5.07 12.98 -9.44
CA PRO A 14 -5.93 14.11 -9.77
C PRO A 14 -6.28 14.88 -8.49
N ALA A 15 -6.09 16.20 -8.49
CA ALA A 15 -6.35 17.03 -7.30
C ALA A 15 -7.78 16.88 -6.74
N SER A 16 -8.76 16.61 -7.60
CA SER A 16 -10.14 16.29 -7.20
C SER A 16 -10.28 14.98 -6.40
N MET A 17 -9.43 13.99 -6.64
CA MET A 17 -9.39 12.73 -5.89
C MET A 17 -8.73 12.94 -4.52
N LEU A 18 -7.66 13.76 -4.47
CA LEU A 18 -6.98 14.12 -3.23
C LEU A 18 -7.89 14.92 -2.29
N GLU A 19 -8.52 16.00 -2.79
CA GLU A 19 -9.46 16.80 -2.00
C GLU A 19 -10.69 15.99 -1.57
N PHE A 20 -11.15 15.01 -2.38
CA PHE A 20 -12.23 14.11 -1.98
C PHE A 20 -11.85 13.24 -0.77
N GLU A 21 -10.65 12.66 -0.75
CA GLU A 21 -10.20 11.79 0.36
C GLU A 21 -9.89 12.59 1.63
N VAL A 22 -9.35 13.81 1.48
CA VAL A 22 -9.15 14.75 2.58
C VAL A 22 -10.48 15.18 3.20
N ASP A 23 -11.46 15.57 2.38
CA ASP A 23 -12.77 15.99 2.91
C ASP A 23 -13.61 14.79 3.39
N SER A 24 -13.37 13.58 2.87
CA SER A 24 -13.90 12.32 3.42
C SER A 24 -13.34 12.04 4.82
N THR A 25 -12.04 12.23 5.01
CA THR A 25 -11.36 12.10 6.30
C THR A 25 -11.84 13.18 7.29
N TRP A 26 -12.05 14.41 6.82
CA TRP A 26 -12.67 15.48 7.60
C TRP A 26 -14.09 15.15 8.04
N ARG A 27 -14.97 14.69 7.14
CA ARG A 27 -16.35 14.27 7.51
C ARG A 27 -16.34 13.13 8.54
N ARG A 28 -15.38 12.20 8.46
CA ARG A 28 -15.17 11.16 9.49
C ARG A 28 -14.73 11.76 10.83
N PHE A 29 -13.76 12.68 10.84
CA PHE A 29 -13.30 13.38 12.04
C PHE A 29 -14.43 14.19 12.72
N VAL A 30 -15.20 14.96 11.95
CA VAL A 30 -16.41 15.66 12.44
C VAL A 30 -17.36 14.67 13.11
N SER A 31 -17.70 13.56 12.42
CA SER A 31 -18.60 12.53 12.95
C SER A 31 -18.07 11.81 14.20
N GLN A 32 -16.75 11.67 14.36
CA GLN A 32 -16.12 11.06 15.53
C GLN A 32 -16.00 12.03 16.72
N SER A 33 -15.88 13.33 16.46
CA SER A 33 -15.77 14.36 17.50
C SER A 33 -17.06 14.57 18.31
N GLY A 34 -18.21 14.14 17.79
CA GLY A 34 -19.53 14.42 18.35
C GLY A 34 -20.00 15.88 18.24
N MET A 35 -19.20 16.77 17.63
CA MET A 35 -19.50 18.19 17.48
C MET A 35 -19.93 18.56 16.05
N PRO A 36 -20.81 19.56 15.86
CA PRO A 36 -21.09 20.12 14.54
C PRO A 36 -19.84 20.74 13.91
N GLU A 37 -19.68 20.59 12.59
CA GLU A 37 -18.53 21.13 11.83
C GLU A 37 -18.28 22.62 12.12
N ALA A 38 -19.33 23.44 12.16
CA ALA A 38 -19.23 24.87 12.45
C ALA A 38 -18.65 25.21 13.83
N GLN A 39 -18.81 24.32 14.83
CA GLN A 39 -18.20 24.49 16.14
C GLN A 39 -16.70 24.15 16.09
N ILE A 40 -16.32 23.10 15.36
CA ILE A 40 -14.92 22.69 15.16
C ILE A 40 -14.14 23.77 14.40
N LEU A 41 -14.71 24.29 13.30
CA LEU A 41 -14.12 25.39 12.52
C LEU A 41 -13.88 26.62 13.39
N LYS A 42 -14.81 26.94 14.31
CA LYS A 42 -14.65 28.05 15.25
C LYS A 42 -13.55 27.81 16.29
N TYR A 43 -13.31 26.57 16.72
CA TYR A 43 -12.17 26.26 17.58
C TYR A 43 -10.83 26.41 16.85
N LEU A 44 -10.75 26.01 15.58
CA LEU A 44 -9.56 26.23 14.75
C LEU A 44 -9.30 27.73 14.54
N GLU A 45 -10.35 28.51 14.24
CA GLU A 45 -10.28 29.98 14.12
C GLU A 45 -9.74 30.63 15.42
N PHE A 46 -10.22 30.21 16.59
CA PHE A 46 -9.69 30.67 17.89
C PHE A 46 -8.23 30.27 18.14
N GLN A 47 -7.75 29.20 17.50
CA GLN A 47 -6.35 28.77 17.53
C GLN A 47 -5.48 29.42 16.44
N GLY A 48 -6.07 30.27 15.58
CA GLY A 48 -5.39 30.90 14.46
C GLY A 48 -5.09 29.96 13.28
N GLN A 49 -5.77 28.81 13.19
CA GLN A 49 -5.61 27.82 12.13
C GLN A 49 -6.85 27.76 11.23
N SER A 50 -6.65 27.52 9.94
CA SER A 50 -7.74 27.19 9.03
C SER A 50 -7.95 25.67 8.94
N LYS A 51 -9.09 25.26 8.34
CA LYS A 51 -9.32 23.86 7.93
C LYS A 51 -8.22 23.37 6.97
N ALA A 52 -7.64 24.24 6.13
CA ALA A 52 -6.58 23.83 5.21
C ALA A 52 -5.28 23.49 5.95
N ASP A 53 -4.91 24.28 6.97
CA ASP A 53 -3.72 24.02 7.80
C ASP A 53 -3.90 22.76 8.64
N PHE A 54 -5.07 22.61 9.28
CA PHE A 54 -5.39 21.43 10.08
C PHE A 54 -5.42 20.13 9.25
N THR A 55 -5.81 20.21 7.98
CA THR A 55 -5.85 19.06 7.05
C THR A 55 -4.60 18.95 6.16
N ALA A 56 -3.55 19.72 6.43
CA ALA A 56 -2.34 19.73 5.60
C ALA A 56 -1.64 18.37 5.59
N ASN A 57 -1.40 17.78 6.76
CA ASN A 57 -0.73 16.47 6.87
C ASN A 57 -1.54 15.35 6.20
N TRP A 58 -2.89 15.41 6.28
CA TRP A 58 -3.76 14.44 5.65
C TRP A 58 -3.68 14.45 4.11
N ARG A 59 -3.22 15.54 3.48
CA ARG A 59 -2.93 15.55 2.03
C ARG A 59 -1.74 14.65 1.68
N THR A 60 -0.70 14.65 2.50
CA THR A 60 0.45 13.76 2.31
C THR A 60 0.04 12.29 2.44
N ASP A 61 -0.69 11.96 3.51
CA ASP A 61 -1.18 10.59 3.78
C ASP A 61 -2.15 10.11 2.68
N ALA A 62 -3.05 10.99 2.23
CA ALA A 62 -4.01 10.68 1.17
C ALA A 62 -3.33 10.51 -0.20
N ASP A 63 -2.37 11.36 -0.58
CA ASP A 63 -1.62 11.20 -1.84
C ASP A 63 -0.86 9.86 -1.87
N HIS A 64 -0.15 9.54 -0.79
CA HIS A 64 0.52 8.24 -0.62
C HIS A 64 -0.45 7.07 -0.77
N LYS A 65 -1.56 7.07 -0.01
CA LYS A 65 -2.60 6.03 -0.04
C LYS A 65 -3.24 5.87 -1.43
N LEU A 66 -3.61 6.98 -2.08
CA LEU A 66 -4.27 6.98 -3.39
C LEU A 66 -3.34 6.42 -4.47
N ARG A 67 -2.03 6.71 -4.40
CA ARG A 67 -1.04 6.09 -5.29
C ARG A 67 -0.94 4.57 -5.07
N VAL A 68 -0.89 4.09 -3.82
CA VAL A 68 -0.90 2.64 -3.52
C VAL A 68 -2.12 1.98 -4.14
N GLN A 69 -3.31 2.57 -3.95
CA GLN A 69 -4.55 2.03 -4.51
C GLN A 69 -4.52 1.99 -6.04
N LEU A 70 -4.10 3.06 -6.70
CA LEU A 70 -3.99 3.10 -8.17
C LEU A 70 -2.94 2.12 -8.72
N ILE A 71 -1.83 1.88 -8.01
CA ILE A 71 -0.85 0.85 -8.39
C ILE A 71 -1.48 -0.55 -8.25
N MET A 72 -2.10 -0.84 -7.11
CA MET A 72 -2.77 -2.12 -6.85
C MET A 72 -3.93 -2.40 -7.83
N ASP A 73 -4.65 -1.37 -8.27
CA ASP A 73 -5.72 -1.52 -9.26
C ASP A 73 -5.15 -1.64 -10.68
N LYS A 74 -4.06 -0.95 -11.03
CA LYS A 74 -3.36 -1.13 -12.32
C LYS A 74 -2.65 -2.48 -12.45
N ILE A 75 -2.25 -3.08 -11.33
CA ILE A 75 -1.82 -4.49 -11.25
C ILE A 75 -2.98 -5.41 -11.63
N LYS A 76 -4.12 -5.32 -10.92
CA LYS A 76 -5.32 -6.15 -11.19
C LYS A 76 -5.84 -5.99 -12.62
N ASP A 77 -5.86 -4.76 -13.14
CA ASP A 77 -6.31 -4.45 -14.51
C ASP A 77 -5.42 -5.09 -15.59
N LYS A 78 -4.10 -5.13 -15.37
CA LYS A 78 -3.16 -5.69 -16.35
C LYS A 78 -3.03 -7.20 -16.25
N GLU A 79 -3.22 -7.76 -15.06
CA GLU A 79 -2.63 -9.04 -14.71
C GLU A 79 -3.65 -9.96 -14.04
N ALA A 80 -4.42 -10.67 -14.87
CA ALA A 80 -4.90 -11.99 -14.52
C ALA A 80 -3.69 -12.94 -14.46
N PHE A 81 -2.91 -12.87 -13.38
CA PHE A 81 -1.63 -13.56 -13.28
C PHE A 81 -1.79 -15.07 -13.18
N THR A 82 -1.55 -15.73 -14.31
CA THR A 82 -1.37 -17.18 -14.40
C THR A 82 0.07 -17.51 -14.02
N VAL A 83 0.25 -18.10 -12.85
CA VAL A 83 1.45 -18.89 -12.53
C VAL A 83 1.33 -20.21 -13.30
N ASP A 84 2.43 -20.70 -13.90
CA ASP A 84 2.39 -21.98 -14.60
C ASP A 84 2.27 -23.12 -13.59
N GLN A 85 1.43 -24.12 -13.88
CA GLN A 85 1.15 -25.21 -12.93
C GLN A 85 2.44 -25.92 -12.46
N SER A 86 3.45 -26.03 -13.34
CA SER A 86 4.77 -26.59 -13.02
C SER A 86 5.58 -25.78 -12.01
N GLU A 87 5.37 -24.46 -11.91
CA GLU A 87 6.00 -23.61 -10.89
C GLU A 87 5.32 -23.82 -9.53
N VAL A 88 3.99 -23.91 -9.51
CA VAL A 88 3.21 -24.26 -8.31
C VAL A 88 3.60 -25.65 -7.80
N ASP A 89 3.72 -26.61 -8.72
CA ASP A 89 4.07 -28.00 -8.41
C ASP A 89 5.48 -28.09 -7.80
N ALA A 90 6.49 -27.47 -8.43
CA ALA A 90 7.85 -27.43 -7.91
C ALA A 90 7.96 -26.71 -6.55
N ALA A 91 7.22 -25.61 -6.36
CA ALA A 91 7.16 -24.89 -5.08
C ALA A 91 6.46 -25.71 -3.98
N ALA A 92 5.41 -26.47 -4.32
CA ALA A 92 4.70 -27.36 -3.42
C ALA A 92 5.46 -28.67 -3.13
N GLU A 93 6.36 -29.10 -4.00
CA GLU A 93 7.31 -30.19 -3.70
C GLU A 93 8.36 -29.73 -2.67
N GLU A 94 9.00 -28.57 -2.85
CA GLU A 94 10.03 -28.09 -1.92
C GLU A 94 9.45 -27.64 -0.57
N GLN A 95 8.33 -26.91 -0.55
CA GLN A 95 7.76 -26.37 0.69
C GLN A 95 6.97 -27.41 1.49
N LEU A 96 6.34 -28.40 0.83
CA LEU A 96 5.46 -29.38 1.47
C LEU A 96 6.06 -30.80 1.52
N LYS A 97 7.38 -30.95 1.36
CA LYS A 97 8.10 -32.24 1.40
C LYS A 97 7.89 -33.07 2.68
N GLU A 98 7.70 -32.40 3.82
CA GLU A 98 7.40 -33.05 5.11
C GLU A 98 5.90 -33.33 5.32
N VAL A 99 5.03 -32.80 4.45
CA VAL A 99 3.57 -32.95 4.54
C VAL A 99 3.12 -34.14 3.69
N THR A 100 2.72 -35.23 4.35
CA THR A 100 2.32 -36.48 3.67
C THR A 100 0.82 -36.61 3.41
N ASP A 101 -0.01 -35.74 3.99
CA ASP A 101 -1.47 -35.74 3.82
C ASP A 101 -1.92 -34.97 2.58
N GLU A 102 -2.70 -35.61 1.70
CA GLU A 102 -3.10 -35.03 0.41
C GLU A 102 -4.09 -33.86 0.54
N GLU A 103 -5.01 -33.89 1.52
CA GLU A 103 -5.97 -32.79 1.73
C GLU A 103 -5.23 -31.53 2.22
N THR A 104 -4.34 -31.69 3.19
CA THR A 104 -3.45 -30.64 3.69
C THR A 104 -2.50 -30.12 2.60
N ARG A 105 -1.89 -31.00 1.78
CA ARG A 105 -1.07 -30.57 0.64
C ARG A 105 -1.88 -29.77 -0.39
N SER A 106 -3.09 -30.22 -0.71
CA SER A 106 -3.98 -29.54 -1.67
C SER A 106 -4.36 -28.13 -1.19
N TYR A 107 -4.69 -27.99 0.10
CA TYR A 107 -4.98 -26.70 0.73
C TYR A 107 -3.78 -25.74 0.69
N TYR A 108 -2.59 -26.19 1.08
CA TYR A 108 -1.40 -25.31 1.02
C TYR A 108 -0.93 -25.04 -0.41
N LYS A 109 -1.21 -25.93 -1.38
CA LYS A 109 -0.85 -25.72 -2.78
C LYS A 109 -1.55 -24.50 -3.39
N THR A 110 -2.82 -24.25 -3.06
CA THR A 110 -3.52 -23.04 -3.56
C THR A 110 -3.00 -21.77 -2.88
N MET A 111 -2.62 -21.83 -1.60
CA MET A 111 -1.92 -20.71 -0.94
C MET A 111 -0.56 -20.41 -1.58
N ILE A 112 0.22 -21.45 -1.91
CA ILE A 112 1.50 -21.32 -2.62
C ILE A 112 1.31 -20.74 -4.03
N GLU A 113 0.24 -21.12 -4.73
CA GLU A 113 -0.10 -20.53 -6.03
C GLU A 113 -0.37 -19.02 -5.92
N ASP A 114 -1.13 -18.59 -4.92
CA ASP A 114 -1.45 -17.17 -4.71
C ASP A 114 -0.23 -16.36 -4.21
N ASP A 115 0.61 -16.92 -3.35
CA ASP A 115 1.90 -16.32 -2.96
C ASP A 115 2.85 -16.20 -4.16
N LEU A 116 2.86 -17.17 -5.08
CA LEU A 116 3.64 -17.09 -6.33
C LEU A 116 3.12 -15.99 -7.27
N LYS A 117 1.80 -15.76 -7.34
CA LYS A 117 1.22 -14.61 -8.07
C LYS A 117 1.67 -13.30 -7.44
N ILE A 118 1.56 -13.16 -6.12
CA ILE A 118 1.98 -11.96 -5.39
C ILE A 118 3.49 -11.70 -5.58
N LYS A 119 4.31 -12.76 -5.59
CA LYS A 119 5.76 -12.67 -5.85
C LYS A 119 6.07 -12.23 -7.29
N LYS A 120 5.41 -12.81 -8.31
CA LYS A 120 5.57 -12.40 -9.71
C LYS A 120 5.12 -10.95 -9.93
N THR A 121 4.02 -10.54 -9.32
CA THR A 121 3.55 -9.15 -9.31
C THR A 121 4.62 -8.22 -8.76
N GLY A 122 5.26 -8.59 -7.64
CA GLY A 122 6.41 -7.88 -7.08
C GLY A 122 7.56 -7.77 -8.08
N GLU A 123 7.99 -8.89 -8.67
CA GLU A 123 9.10 -8.95 -9.63
C GLU A 123 8.81 -8.17 -10.92
N PHE A 124 7.57 -8.20 -11.44
CA PHE A 124 7.13 -7.43 -12.60
C PHE A 124 7.19 -5.92 -12.34
N LEU A 125 6.77 -5.47 -11.15
CA LEU A 125 6.88 -4.07 -10.72
C LEU A 125 8.33 -3.64 -10.56
N LEU A 126 9.18 -4.53 -10.03
CA LEU A 126 10.61 -4.28 -9.85
C LEU A 126 11.38 -4.22 -11.19
N ALA A 127 10.92 -4.96 -12.21
CA ALA A 127 11.58 -5.04 -13.52
C ALA A 127 11.10 -3.98 -14.54
N ASN A 128 9.85 -3.53 -14.46
CA ASN A 128 9.28 -2.56 -15.42
C ASN A 128 9.31 -1.10 -14.96
N ASN A 129 9.46 -0.84 -13.66
CA ASN A 129 10.00 0.45 -13.21
C ASN A 129 11.53 0.41 -13.31
N SER A 130 12.17 1.54 -13.60
CA SER A 130 13.63 1.64 -13.74
C SER A 130 14.33 1.66 -12.38
N ILE A 131 14.29 0.55 -11.66
CA ILE A 131 14.88 0.42 -10.32
C ILE A 131 16.40 0.32 -10.41
N THR A 132 17.05 1.48 -10.38
CA THR A 132 18.43 1.55 -9.89
C THR A 132 18.41 1.25 -8.40
N ASN A 133 19.15 0.23 -7.95
CA ASN A 133 19.35 -0.04 -6.52
C ASN A 133 19.84 1.24 -5.82
N GLY A 134 19.05 1.75 -4.88
CA GLY A 134 19.51 2.76 -3.93
C GLY A 134 20.68 2.21 -3.11
N ALA A 135 21.56 3.09 -2.63
CA ALA A 135 22.74 2.69 -1.87
C ALA A 135 22.37 1.86 -0.61
N GLU A 136 23.26 0.97 -0.18
CA GLU A 136 23.14 0.31 1.12
C GLU A 136 23.24 1.35 2.24
N ILE A 137 22.08 1.74 2.78
CA ILE A 137 21.99 2.45 4.06
C ILE A 137 22.33 1.49 5.20
N GLY A 138 23.11 1.98 6.16
CA GLY A 138 23.66 1.15 7.23
C GLY A 138 22.59 0.69 8.22
N TYR A 139 22.82 -0.44 8.91
CA TYR A 139 21.91 -0.93 9.95
C TYR A 139 21.64 0.11 11.05
N GLU A 140 22.63 0.94 11.38
CA GLU A 140 22.51 2.03 12.35
C GLU A 140 21.54 3.13 11.89
N GLU A 141 21.50 3.41 10.58
CA GLU A 141 20.65 4.44 9.95
C GLU A 141 19.19 3.96 9.89
N PHE A 142 18.96 2.68 9.55
CA PHE A 142 17.64 2.05 9.59
C PHE A 142 17.02 2.01 11.00
N MET A 143 17.84 1.78 12.03
CA MET A 143 17.40 1.68 13.43
C MET A 143 17.13 3.04 14.09
N ALA A 144 17.69 4.14 13.55
CA ALA A 144 17.44 5.49 14.06
C ALA A 144 16.02 5.99 13.76
N ASP A 145 15.50 5.67 12.57
CA ASP A 145 14.21 6.15 12.07
C ASP A 145 12.99 5.48 12.74
N HIS A 146 13.23 4.42 13.53
CA HIS A 146 12.20 3.58 14.17
C HIS A 146 12.15 3.72 15.71
N GLN A 147 12.65 4.82 16.30
CA GLN A 147 12.56 5.10 17.74
C GLN A 147 11.72 6.34 18.10
N HIS A 148 10.41 6.28 17.83
CA HIS A 148 9.40 7.19 18.39
C HIS A 148 8.10 6.47 18.75
#